data_AF-A0A9E5YA19-F1
#
_entry.id   AF-A0A9E5YA19-F1
#
_cell.length_a   1.000
_cell.length_b   1.000
_cell.length_c   1.000
_cell.angle_alpha   90.00
_cell.angle_beta   90.00
_cell.angle_gamma   90.00
#
_symmetry.space_group_name_H-M   'P 1'
#
loop_
_entity.id
_entity.type
_entity.pdbx_description
1 polymer ?
#
loop_
_entity_poly.entity_id
_entity_poly.type
_entity_poly.pdbx_seq_one_letter_code
_entity_poly.pdbx_strand_id
1 'polypeptide(L)' 'MKEKEIMTVKQIAEYLQMDEHTIYKLARSGQIPSIKIAGQWRFKKEIIDKWIGDESLQRLLQNMKSSTCHCKGVKRLKQS' A
#
# COMPACT_ATOMS: atom_id res chain seq x y z
N MET A 1 21.02 3.27 -22.29
CA MET A 1 20.23 2.18 -21.65
C MET A 1 19.02 2.85 -21.00
N LYS A 2 17.80 2.33 -21.18
CA LYS A 2 16.56 3.12 -20.98
C LYS A 2 16.20 3.28 -19.52
N GLU A 3 16.50 4.44 -18.97
CA GLU A 3 15.99 4.96 -17.70
C GLU A 3 14.53 5.37 -17.90
N LYS A 4 13.60 4.40 -17.91
CA LYS A 4 12.18 4.69 -17.79
C LYS A 4 11.88 4.88 -16.31
N GLU A 5 12.08 6.10 -15.84
CA GLU A 5 11.75 6.51 -14.47
C GLU A 5 10.26 6.27 -14.13
N ILE A 6 9.40 6.21 -15.16
CA ILE A 6 7.96 6.06 -15.02
C ILE A 6 7.46 4.72 -15.57
N MET A 7 6.82 3.94 -14.70
CA MET A 7 6.23 2.63 -14.99
C MET A 7 4.69 2.72 -15.08
N THR A 8 4.12 1.81 -15.88
CA THR A 8 2.68 1.60 -16.02
C THR A 8 2.22 0.49 -15.06
N VAL A 9 0.91 0.36 -14.85
CA VAL A 9 0.33 -0.69 -13.97
C VAL A 9 0.84 -2.09 -14.35
N LYS A 10 0.91 -2.41 -15.64
CA LYS A 10 1.43 -3.70 -16.15
C LYS A 10 2.87 -3.97 -15.74
N GLN A 11 3.76 -3.00 -15.95
CA GLN A 11 5.18 -3.17 -15.61
C GLN A 11 5.39 -3.34 -14.10
N ILE A 12 4.50 -2.78 -13.29
CA ILE A 12 4.56 -2.87 -11.82
C ILE A 12 3.99 -4.19 -11.34
N ALA A 13 2.95 -4.68 -11.99
CA ALA A 13 2.43 -6.02 -11.77
C ALA A 13 3.53 -7.06 -11.98
N GLU A 14 4.31 -6.93 -13.06
CA GLU A 14 5.48 -7.76 -13.30
C GLU A 14 6.59 -7.53 -12.25
N TYR A 15 6.84 -6.29 -11.83
CA TYR A 15 7.89 -5.96 -10.85
C TYR A 15 7.60 -6.51 -9.45
N LEU A 16 6.36 -6.40 -8.97
CA LEU A 16 5.95 -6.89 -7.64
C LEU A 16 5.49 -8.36 -7.70
N GLN A 17 5.41 -8.97 -8.88
CA GLN A 17 4.83 -10.29 -9.10
C GLN A 17 3.40 -10.41 -8.56
N MET A 18 2.57 -9.40 -8.82
CA MET A 18 1.18 -9.33 -8.36
C MET A 18 0.23 -9.19 -9.56
N ASP A 19 -1.02 -9.60 -9.40
CA ASP A 19 -2.06 -9.36 -10.41
C ASP A 19 -2.35 -7.87 -10.62
N GLU A 20 -2.54 -7.46 -11.88
CA GLU A 20 -2.92 -6.09 -12.25
C GLU A 20 -4.16 -5.62 -11.48
N HIS A 21 -5.15 -6.50 -11.29
CA HIS A 21 -6.36 -6.21 -10.53
C HIS A 21 -6.08 -5.83 -9.08
N THR A 22 -5.14 -6.50 -8.44
CA THR A 22 -4.74 -6.22 -7.06
C THR A 22 -4.04 -4.87 -7.00
N ILE A 23 -3.18 -4.57 -7.97
CA ILE A 23 -2.52 -3.27 -8.05
C ILE A 23 -3.53 -2.14 -8.29
N TYR A 24 -4.54 -2.34 -9.14
CA TYR A 24 -5.62 -1.37 -9.30
C TYR A 24 -6.37 -1.09 -8.00
N LYS A 25 -6.68 -2.14 -7.21
CA LYS A 25 -7.32 -2.00 -5.91
C LYS A 25 -6.43 -1.23 -4.93
N LEU A 26 -5.14 -1.56 -4.87
CA LEU A 26 -4.17 -0.93 -3.99
C LEU A 26 -3.91 0.53 -4.36
N ALA A 27 -3.80 0.84 -5.64
CA ALA A 27 -3.69 2.22 -6.14
C ALA A 27 -4.95 3.03 -5.83
N ARG A 28 -6.15 2.43 -6.01
CA ARG A 28 -7.42 3.07 -5.66
C ARG A 28 -7.58 3.28 -4.16
N SER A 29 -7.07 2.36 -3.35
CA SER A 29 -7.04 2.46 -1.88
C SER A 29 -5.99 3.44 -1.37
N GLY A 30 -5.07 3.92 -2.23
CA GLY A 30 -3.96 4.78 -1.84
C GLY A 30 -2.85 4.08 -1.05
N GLN A 31 -2.80 2.73 -1.08
CA GLN A 31 -1.76 1.96 -0.37
C GLN A 31 -0.42 1.99 -1.11
N ILE A 32 -0.46 1.99 -2.45
CA ILE A 32 0.74 2.11 -3.28
C ILE A 32 0.91 3.59 -3.70
N PRO A 33 2.12 4.17 -3.53
CA PRO A 33 2.39 5.52 -3.97
C PRO A 33 2.32 5.61 -5.49
N SER A 34 1.28 6.29 -5.97
CA SER A 34 0.94 6.37 -7.38
C SER A 34 0.36 7.75 -7.71
N ILE A 35 0.62 8.22 -8.94
CA ILE A 35 0.15 9.52 -9.41
C ILE A 35 -0.86 9.31 -10.51
N LYS A 36 -2.07 9.87 -10.34
CA LYS A 36 -3.09 9.86 -11.38
C LYS A 36 -2.89 11.06 -12.30
N ILE A 37 -2.44 10.81 -13.53
CA ILE A 37 -2.19 11.84 -14.54
C ILE A 37 -3.09 11.54 -15.74
N ALA A 38 -3.95 12.50 -16.10
CA ALA A 38 -4.86 12.40 -17.26
C ALA A 38 -5.62 11.05 -17.34
N GLY A 39 -6.14 10.57 -16.20
CA GLY A 39 -6.91 9.33 -16.12
C GLY A 39 -6.08 8.04 -16.07
N GLN A 40 -4.75 8.11 -16.14
CA GLN A 40 -3.86 6.96 -16.04
C GLN A 40 -3.03 6.99 -14.76
N TRP A 41 -2.77 5.80 -14.21
CA TRP A 41 -1.86 5.64 -13.07
C TRP A 41 -0.42 5.55 -13.56
N ARG A 42 0.41 6.43 -13.00
CA ARG A 42 1.84 6.53 -13.28
C ARG A 42 2.58 6.32 -11.98
N PHE A 43 3.68 5.59 -12.05
CA PHE A 43 4.45 5.24 -10.86
C PHE A 43 5.92 5.45 -11.15
N LYS A 44 6.66 5.97 -10.17
CA LYS A 44 8.09 6.11 -10.27
C LYS A 44 8.78 4.92 -9.63
N LYS A 45 9.74 4.30 -10.33
CA LYS A 45 10.47 3.12 -9.81
C LYS A 45 11.11 3.40 -8.45
N GLU A 46 11.78 4.55 -8.33
CA GLU A 46 12.47 4.94 -7.10
C GLU A 46 11.53 5.06 -5.89
N ILE A 47 10.30 5.53 -6.12
CA ILE A 47 9.32 5.71 -5.06
C ILE A 47 8.77 4.34 -4.62
N ILE A 48 8.53 3.43 -5.56
CA ILE A 48 8.08 2.06 -5.27
C ILE A 48 9.13 1.30 -4.48
N ASP A 49 10.40 1.42 -4.85
CA ASP A 49 11.52 0.77 -4.16
C ASP A 49 11.61 1.20 -2.69
N LYS A 50 11.54 2.52 -2.46
CA LYS A 50 11.49 3.10 -1.11
C LYS A 50 10.27 2.66 -0.33
N TRP A 51 9.11 2.58 -0.98
CA TRP A 51 7.86 2.16 -0.34
C TRP A 51 7.90 0.70 0.12
N ILE A 52 8.46 -0.21 -0.67
CA ILE A 52 8.63 -1.62 -0.25
C ILE A 52 9.52 -1.70 1.00
N GLY A 53 10.61 -0.92 1.02
CA GLY A 53 11.48 -0.80 2.18
C GLY A 53 10.73 -0.30 3.42
N ASP A 54 9.96 0.78 3.28
CA ASP A 54 9.19 1.37 4.38
C ASP A 54 8.06 0.45 4.86
N GLU A 55 7.33 -0.20 3.95
CA GLU A 55 6.26 -1.13 4.30
C GLU A 55 6.79 -2.33 5.09
N SER A 56 7.92 -2.91 4.67
CA SER A 56 8.56 -4.00 5.39
C SER A 56 8.94 -3.59 6.82
N LEU A 57 9.48 -2.38 6.99
CA LEU A 57 9.81 -1.81 8.29
C LEU A 57 8.56 -1.50 9.12
N GLN A 58 7.54 -0.87 8.54
CA GLN A 58 6.28 -0.56 9.21
C GLN A 58 5.60 -1.82 9.72
N ARG A 59 5.63 -2.91 8.95
CA ARG A 59 5.01 -4.18 9.34
C ARG A 59 5.74 -4.82 10.53
N LEU A 60 7.07 -4.75 10.55
CA LEU A 60 7.87 -5.15 11.71
C LEU A 60 7.54 -4.30 12.95
N LEU A 61 7.39 -2.99 12.78
CA LEU A 61 7.02 -2.07 13.86
C LEU A 61 5.56 -2.26 14.34
N GLN A 62 4.63 -2.60 13.44
CA GLN A 62 3.23 -2.89 13.78
C GLN A 62 3.10 -4.12 14.67
N ASN A 63 3.89 -5.17 14.41
CA ASN A 63 3.89 -6.37 15.25
C ASN A 63 4.25 -6.03 16.71
N MET A 64 5.15 -5.08 16.96
CA MET A 64 5.53 -4.65 18.31
C MET A 64 4.48 -3.74 18.99
N LYS A 65 3.68 -3.00 18.22
CA LYS A 65 2.62 -2.11 18.77
C LYS A 65 1.35 -2.87 19.18
N SER A 66 1.21 -4.15 18.80
CA SER A 66 0.07 -4.98 19.21
C SER A 66 0.03 -5.29 20.72
N SER A 67 1.07 -4.94 21.49
CA SER A 67 1.13 -5.11 22.94
C SER A 67 0.35 -4.07 23.78
N THR A 68 -0.18 -3.00 23.18
CA THR A 68 -1.16 -2.19 23.92
C THR A 68 -2.53 -2.86 23.83
N CYS A 69 -2.82 -3.73 24.82
CA CYS A 69 -4.18 -4.11 25.20
C CYS A 69 -5.00 -2.83 25.29
N HIS A 70 -5.82 -2.55 24.28
CA HIS A 70 -6.92 -1.63 24.46
C HIS A 70 -8.02 -2.41 25.17
N CYS A 71 -7.85 -2.54 26.48
CA CYS A 71 -8.89 -3.05 27.34
C CYS A 71 -9.98 -1.96 27.48
N LYS A 72 -10.77 -1.74 26.42
CA LYS A 72 -12.11 -1.13 26.54
C LYS A 72 -13.09 -2.29 26.45
N GLY A 73 -13.45 -2.89 27.58
CA GLY A 73 -14.23 -2.21 28.61
C GLY A 73 -15.72 -2.38 28.29
N VAL A 74 -16.16 -3.63 28.40
CA VAL A 74 -17.47 -4.12 28.86
C VAL A 74 -18.73 -3.28 28.55
N LYS A 75 -19.59 -3.86 27.70
CA LYS A 75 -21.07 -3.80 27.64
C LYS A 75 -21.80 -2.68 28.42
N ARG A 76 -22.73 -1.97 27.76
CA ARG A 76 -24.03 -1.67 28.39
C ARG A 76 -25.21 -1.66 27.42
N LEU A 77 -26.33 -2.11 27.98
CA LEU A 77 -27.53 -2.67 27.39
C LEU A 77 -28.30 -1.74 26.44
N LYS A 78 -28.94 -2.37 25.44
CA LYS A 78 -30.17 -1.88 24.79
C LYS A 78 -31.25 -1.62 25.83
N GLN A 79 -31.81 -0.41 25.85
CA GLN A 79 -33.21 -0.15 26.17
C GLN A 79 -33.67 1.07 25.37
N SER A 80 -34.49 0.87 24.34
CA SER A 80 -35.91 1.27 24.32
C SER A 80 -36.54 0.95 22.98
#